data_AF-A0A095WWW7-F1
#
_entry.id   AF-A0A095WWW7-F1
#
_cell.length_a   1.000
_cell.length_b   1.000
_cell.length_c   1.000
_cell.angle_alpha   90.00
_cell.angle_beta   90.00
_cell.angle_gamma   90.00
#
_symmetry.space_group_name_H-M   'P 1'
#
loop_
_entity.id
_entity.type
_entity.pdbx_description
1 polymer ?
#
loop_
_entity_poly.entity_id
_entity_poly.type
_entity_poly.pdbx_seq_one_letter_code
_entity_poly.pdbx_strand_id
1 'polypeptide(L)'
;MAGPDAMAELVAEAVGGSRSALARLISVAERGGEGSAALEAALLPCRGESYSIGITGAPGAGKSTLASALTTELQTAGERVALLAVDPSSPLTRGAILGDRVRLQPHLGNPEVFIRSMASRGHLGGLAMATCTARRVLEACGWPLVLIETVGVGQAELDVAGATDTVLVVLNPGWGDEMQANKAGLMEIADIFVINKADRQGLEATRRDLEAAIAANAPTRRPAIVETVATEGTGLNALREAIADHRQQTTASGEHQRRRQARAVTELRDLARARLELALEAQLAGAAGKALADAVTRRETDVDSAARRLLATLFTRSDPEQAP
;
A
#
# COMPACT_ATOMS: atom_id res chain seq x y z
N MET A 1 -13.26 -21.17 -8.75
CA MET A 1 -12.44 -20.05 -9.27
C MET A 1 -13.10 -19.55 -10.54
N ALA A 2 -13.14 -18.25 -10.76
CA ALA A 2 -13.54 -17.72 -12.07
C ALA A 2 -12.44 -18.09 -13.07
N GLY A 3 -12.79 -18.68 -14.22
CA GLY A 3 -11.84 -18.91 -15.31
C GLY A 3 -11.31 -17.58 -15.88
N PRO A 4 -10.28 -17.61 -16.75
CA PRO A 4 -9.69 -16.41 -17.34
C PRO A 4 -10.73 -15.49 -18.00
N ASP A 5 -11.69 -16.06 -18.72
CA ASP A 5 -12.75 -15.31 -19.42
C ASP A 5 -13.67 -14.58 -18.43
N ALA A 6 -14.06 -15.25 -17.33
CA ALA A 6 -14.88 -14.65 -16.28
C ALA A 6 -14.15 -13.53 -15.51
N MET A 7 -12.82 -13.55 -15.46
CA MET A 7 -12.04 -12.42 -14.91
C MET A 7 -12.02 -11.24 -15.88
N ALA A 8 -11.82 -11.50 -17.18
CA ALA A 8 -11.84 -10.46 -18.20
C ALA A 8 -13.20 -9.77 -18.29
N GLU A 9 -14.30 -10.52 -18.21
CA GLU A 9 -15.66 -9.97 -18.12
C GLU A 9 -15.84 -9.08 -16.88
N LEU A 10 -15.37 -9.53 -15.71
CA LEU A 10 -15.47 -8.74 -14.48
C LEU A 10 -14.65 -7.44 -14.56
N VAL A 11 -13.48 -7.46 -15.19
CA VAL A 11 -12.69 -6.26 -15.48
C VAL A 11 -13.45 -5.34 -16.43
N ALA A 12 -14.02 -5.87 -17.52
CA ALA A 12 -14.80 -5.07 -18.47
C ALA A 12 -16.01 -4.40 -17.81
N GLU A 13 -16.75 -5.10 -16.94
CA GLU A 13 -17.86 -4.51 -16.17
C GLU A 13 -17.38 -3.35 -15.28
N ALA A 14 -16.26 -3.53 -14.58
CA ALA A 14 -15.72 -2.51 -13.68
C ALA A 14 -15.23 -1.27 -14.45
N VAL A 15 -14.52 -1.48 -15.57
CA VAL A 15 -14.10 -0.40 -16.48
C VAL A 15 -15.30 0.31 -17.09
N GLY A 16 -16.39 -0.42 -17.36
CA GLY A 16 -17.69 0.12 -17.76
C GLY A 16 -18.43 0.92 -16.67
N GLY A 17 -17.85 1.07 -15.48
CA GLY A 17 -18.39 1.88 -14.38
C GLY A 17 -19.14 1.09 -13.30
N SER A 18 -19.16 -0.25 -13.36
CA SER A 18 -19.83 -1.07 -12.34
C SER A 18 -19.08 -1.02 -11.01
N ARG A 19 -19.63 -0.30 -10.02
CA ARG A 19 -19.06 -0.18 -8.67
C ARG A 19 -19.02 -1.52 -7.92
N SER A 20 -19.98 -2.41 -8.20
CA SER A 20 -20.00 -3.75 -7.60
C SER A 20 -18.90 -4.63 -8.19
N ALA A 21 -18.67 -4.57 -9.50
CA ALA A 21 -17.55 -5.26 -10.15
C ALA A 21 -16.22 -4.73 -9.62
N LEU A 22 -16.06 -3.40 -9.55
CA LEU A 22 -14.87 -2.75 -8.97
C LEU A 22 -14.58 -3.24 -7.54
N ALA A 23 -15.59 -3.25 -6.67
CA ALA A 23 -15.43 -3.74 -5.29
C ALA A 23 -15.05 -5.24 -5.25
N ARG A 24 -15.60 -6.06 -6.16
CA ARG A 24 -15.26 -7.49 -6.28
C ARG A 24 -13.82 -7.69 -6.73
N LEU A 25 -13.32 -6.90 -7.68
CA LEU A 25 -11.92 -6.95 -8.14
C LEU A 25 -10.96 -6.57 -7.01
N ILE A 26 -11.27 -5.55 -6.22
CA ILE A 26 -10.47 -5.21 -5.03
C ILE A 26 -10.46 -6.37 -4.04
N SER A 27 -11.58 -7.06 -3.83
CA SER A 27 -11.61 -8.28 -3.01
C SER A 27 -10.89 -9.48 -3.64
N VAL A 28 -10.66 -9.52 -4.95
CA VAL A 28 -9.77 -10.50 -5.58
C VAL A 28 -8.31 -10.14 -5.29
N ALA A 29 -7.93 -8.88 -5.48
CA ALA A 29 -6.60 -8.37 -5.14
C ALA A 29 -6.25 -8.63 -3.66
N GLU A 30 -7.18 -8.31 -2.75
CA GLU A 30 -7.07 -8.56 -1.30
C GLU A 30 -6.89 -10.05 -0.97
N ARG A 31 -7.50 -10.97 -1.73
CA ARG A 31 -7.33 -12.41 -1.45
C ARG A 31 -5.99 -12.96 -1.95
N GLY A 32 -5.37 -12.34 -2.95
CA GLY A 32 -4.12 -12.81 -3.53
C GLY A 32 -4.27 -14.12 -4.32
N GLY A 33 -3.15 -14.85 -4.46
CA GLY A 33 -3.09 -16.16 -5.11
C GLY A 33 -3.36 -16.13 -6.63
N GLU A 34 -3.82 -17.25 -7.17
CA GLU A 34 -4.08 -17.40 -8.62
C GLU A 34 -5.14 -16.43 -9.13
N GLY A 35 -6.13 -16.08 -8.30
CA GLY A 35 -7.14 -15.07 -8.66
C GLY A 35 -6.52 -13.69 -8.89
N SER A 36 -5.57 -13.29 -8.05
CA SER A 36 -4.83 -12.03 -8.23
C SER A 36 -3.91 -12.08 -9.46
N ALA A 37 -3.27 -13.24 -9.72
CA ALA A 37 -2.47 -13.41 -10.94
C ALA A 37 -3.32 -13.30 -12.23
N ALA A 38 -4.51 -13.91 -12.24
CA ALA A 38 -5.46 -13.78 -13.34
C ALA A 38 -5.96 -12.34 -13.50
N LEU A 39 -6.19 -11.64 -12.38
CA LEU A 39 -6.54 -10.22 -12.38
C LEU A 39 -5.46 -9.35 -13.01
N GLU A 40 -4.20 -9.50 -12.58
CA GLU A 40 -3.06 -8.76 -13.16
C GLU A 40 -2.96 -8.97 -14.68
N ALA A 41 -3.13 -10.22 -15.14
CA ALA A 41 -3.13 -10.53 -16.57
C ALA A 41 -4.31 -9.84 -17.31
N ALA A 42 -5.50 -9.84 -16.71
CA ALA A 42 -6.69 -9.20 -17.27
C ALA A 42 -6.63 -7.67 -17.29
N LEU A 43 -5.77 -7.06 -16.46
CA LEU A 43 -5.53 -5.61 -16.44
C LEU A 43 -4.49 -5.14 -17.48
N LEU A 44 -3.67 -6.05 -18.05
CA LEU A 44 -2.67 -5.71 -19.07
C LEU A 44 -3.17 -4.91 -20.28
N PRO A 45 -4.37 -5.17 -20.86
CA PRO A 45 -4.88 -4.37 -21.97
C PRO A 45 -5.42 -3.00 -21.52
N CYS A 46 -5.73 -2.81 -20.24
CA CYS A 46 -6.22 -1.54 -19.72
C CYS A 46 -5.11 -0.48 -19.78
N ARG A 47 -5.53 0.76 -19.99
CA ARG A 47 -4.65 1.94 -20.00
C ARG A 47 -5.24 2.95 -19.05
N GLY A 48 -4.38 3.68 -18.37
CA GLY A 48 -4.78 4.72 -17.43
C GLY A 48 -3.56 5.27 -16.73
N GLU A 49 -3.72 6.47 -16.18
CA GLU A 49 -2.78 7.04 -15.23
C GLU A 49 -3.58 7.45 -13.99
N SER A 50 -3.13 6.98 -12.84
CA SER A 50 -3.64 7.43 -11.53
C SER A 50 -2.51 8.10 -10.77
N TYR A 51 -2.82 9.05 -9.88
CA TYR A 51 -1.88 9.58 -8.89
C TYR A 51 -2.27 9.04 -7.51
N SER A 52 -1.29 8.56 -6.75
CA SER A 52 -1.53 7.93 -5.45
C SER A 52 -0.93 8.71 -4.29
N ILE A 53 -1.70 8.86 -3.22
CA ILE A 53 -1.29 9.55 -2.00
C ILE A 53 -1.42 8.58 -0.82
N GLY A 54 -0.30 8.22 -0.22
CA GLY A 54 -0.24 7.43 1.00
C GLY A 54 -0.45 8.30 2.23
N ILE A 55 -1.25 7.86 3.19
CA ILE A 55 -1.52 8.55 4.44
C ILE A 55 -1.18 7.59 5.57
N THR A 56 -0.05 7.86 6.22
CA THR A 56 0.44 7.08 7.35
C THR A 56 0.72 8.00 8.53
N GLY A 57 1.15 7.42 9.64
CA GLY A 57 1.27 8.12 10.90
C GLY A 57 0.55 7.35 11.98
N ALA A 58 0.63 7.87 13.18
CA ALA A 58 0.42 7.00 14.31
C ALA A 58 -1.03 6.75 14.70
N PRO A 59 -1.29 5.70 15.51
CA PRO A 59 -2.58 5.51 16.13
C PRO A 59 -3.04 6.80 16.84
N GLY A 60 -4.27 7.22 16.60
CA GLY A 60 -4.81 8.44 17.20
C GLY A 60 -4.34 9.77 16.60
N ALA A 61 -3.48 9.78 15.56
CA ALA A 61 -3.11 11.00 14.82
C ALA A 61 -4.27 11.66 14.04
N GLY A 62 -5.44 11.01 14.01
CA GLY A 62 -6.59 11.50 13.26
C GLY A 62 -6.46 11.32 11.75
N LYS A 63 -5.60 10.39 11.28
CA LYS A 63 -5.45 10.01 9.86
C LYS A 63 -6.77 9.77 9.16
N SER A 64 -7.68 9.09 9.87
CA SER A 64 -8.97 8.67 9.34
C SER A 64 -9.92 9.84 9.09
N THR A 65 -9.95 10.76 10.05
CA THR A 65 -10.66 12.02 9.93
C THR A 65 -10.03 12.87 8.83
N LEU A 66 -8.69 12.95 8.79
CA LEU A 66 -7.96 13.71 7.77
C LEU A 66 -8.22 13.17 6.36
N ALA A 67 -8.15 11.85 6.15
CA ALA A 67 -8.40 11.22 4.86
C ALA A 67 -9.82 11.47 4.37
N SER A 68 -10.82 11.37 5.25
CA SER A 68 -12.20 11.70 4.92
C SER A 68 -12.37 13.18 4.59
N ALA A 69 -11.79 14.07 5.39
CA ALA A 69 -11.91 15.51 5.16
C ALA A 69 -11.18 15.96 3.88
N LEU A 70 -10.01 15.41 3.61
CA LEU A 70 -9.26 15.63 2.36
C LEU A 70 -10.03 15.08 1.15
N THR A 71 -10.72 13.93 1.29
CA THR A 71 -11.61 13.40 0.25
C THR A 71 -12.71 14.42 -0.09
N THR A 72 -13.35 15.02 0.92
CA THR A 72 -14.35 16.09 0.73
C THR A 72 -13.76 17.32 0.06
N GLU A 73 -12.59 17.78 0.49
CA GLU A 73 -11.88 18.94 -0.08
C GLU A 73 -11.58 18.72 -1.57
N LEU A 74 -10.99 17.56 -1.92
CA LEU A 74 -10.69 17.19 -3.30
C LEU A 74 -11.95 17.11 -4.15
N GLN A 75 -12.99 16.47 -3.63
CA GLN A 75 -14.27 16.36 -4.33
C GLN A 75 -14.92 17.74 -4.54
N THR A 76 -14.85 18.65 -3.57
CA THR A 76 -15.38 20.01 -3.69
C THR A 76 -14.60 20.83 -4.72
N ALA A 77 -13.31 20.54 -4.88
CA ALA A 77 -12.47 21.08 -5.96
C ALA A 77 -12.74 20.44 -7.34
N GLY A 78 -13.69 19.51 -7.45
CA GLY A 78 -14.08 18.85 -8.70
C GLY A 78 -13.25 17.61 -9.05
N GLU A 79 -12.43 17.10 -8.14
CA GLU A 79 -11.61 15.92 -8.36
C GLU A 79 -12.39 14.62 -8.10
N ARG A 80 -12.18 13.63 -8.96
CA ARG A 80 -12.69 12.26 -8.77
C ARG A 80 -11.69 11.45 -7.97
N VAL A 81 -12.10 10.92 -6.81
CA VAL A 81 -11.19 10.34 -5.82
C VAL A 81 -11.63 8.97 -5.31
N ALA A 82 -10.68 8.04 -5.26
CA ALA A 82 -10.84 6.77 -4.57
C ALA A 82 -10.06 6.77 -3.26
N LEU A 83 -10.63 6.25 -2.17
CA LEU A 83 -9.98 6.07 -0.87
C LEU A 83 -9.94 4.59 -0.51
N LEU A 84 -8.73 4.04 -0.40
CA LEU A 84 -8.45 2.71 0.13
C LEU A 84 -8.00 2.82 1.58
N ALA A 85 -8.78 2.25 2.50
CA ALA A 85 -8.39 2.15 3.90
C ALA A 85 -7.76 0.78 4.17
N VAL A 86 -6.49 0.74 4.52
CA VAL A 86 -5.66 -0.46 4.55
C VAL A 86 -5.28 -0.79 6.00
N ASP A 87 -5.71 -1.97 6.46
CA ASP A 87 -5.53 -2.43 7.85
C ASP A 87 -4.81 -3.79 7.86
N PRO A 88 -3.72 -3.99 8.63
CA PRO A 88 -3.25 -5.34 8.87
C PRO A 88 -4.36 -6.20 9.49
N SER A 89 -4.50 -7.45 9.07
CA SER A 89 -5.50 -8.37 9.66
C SER A 89 -5.33 -8.47 11.17
N SER A 90 -6.40 -8.21 11.91
CA SER A 90 -6.50 -8.62 13.31
C SER A 90 -6.66 -10.14 13.41
N PRO A 91 -5.89 -10.83 14.28
CA PRO A 91 -6.06 -12.26 14.55
C PRO A 91 -7.46 -12.65 15.06
N LEU A 92 -8.21 -11.68 15.58
CA LEU A 92 -9.48 -11.92 16.30
C LEU A 92 -10.73 -11.69 15.43
N THR A 93 -10.71 -10.81 14.43
CA THR A 93 -11.95 -10.35 13.76
C THR A 93 -12.08 -10.71 12.28
N ARG A 94 -11.09 -11.35 11.64
CA ARG A 94 -11.13 -11.81 10.22
C ARG A 94 -11.62 -10.75 9.19
N GLY A 95 -11.53 -9.46 9.51
CA GLY A 95 -11.98 -8.36 8.65
C GLY A 95 -11.37 -7.02 9.10
N ALA A 96 -11.43 -6.01 8.23
CA ALA A 96 -10.94 -4.66 8.52
C ALA A 96 -11.70 -4.05 9.72
N ILE A 97 -10.97 -3.61 10.74
CA ILE A 97 -11.55 -2.97 11.94
C ILE A 97 -12.00 -1.54 11.62
N LEU A 98 -11.42 -0.94 10.58
CA LEU A 98 -11.75 0.40 10.13
C LEU A 98 -13.12 0.47 9.44
N GLY A 99 -14.12 0.91 10.20
CA GLY A 99 -14.75 2.23 10.04
C GLY A 99 -15.35 2.63 8.68
N ASP A 100 -15.42 1.72 7.70
CA ASP A 100 -15.84 1.97 6.32
C ASP A 100 -17.14 2.79 6.29
N ARG A 101 -18.10 2.45 7.16
CA ARG A 101 -19.40 3.13 7.23
C ARG A 101 -19.35 4.57 7.77
N VAL A 102 -18.49 4.88 8.73
CA VAL A 102 -18.39 6.24 9.30
C VAL A 102 -17.75 7.18 8.29
N ARG A 103 -16.74 6.70 7.55
CA ARG A 103 -16.05 7.43 6.48
C ARG A 103 -16.91 7.59 5.22
N LEU A 104 -17.76 6.61 4.93
CA LEU A 104 -18.68 6.63 3.79
C LEU A 104 -19.82 7.63 3.96
N GLN A 105 -20.30 7.89 5.19
CA GLN A 105 -21.52 8.67 5.43
C GLN A 105 -21.58 10.02 4.68
N PRO A 106 -20.52 10.85 4.68
CA PRO A 106 -20.52 12.11 3.93
C PRO A 106 -20.52 11.94 2.40
N HIS A 107 -20.14 10.77 1.90
CA HIS A 107 -19.91 10.50 0.47
C HIS A 107 -20.88 9.48 -0.13
N LEU A 108 -21.88 9.02 0.63
CA LEU A 108 -22.87 8.05 0.15
C LEU A 108 -23.60 8.59 -1.08
N GLY A 109 -23.62 7.78 -2.14
CA GLY A 109 -24.29 8.11 -3.40
C GLY A 109 -23.51 9.05 -4.33
N ASN A 110 -22.33 9.54 -3.94
CA ASN A 110 -21.52 10.38 -4.81
C ASN A 110 -20.79 9.53 -5.89
N PRO A 111 -21.05 9.73 -7.19
CA PRO A 111 -20.38 8.99 -8.26
C PRO A 111 -18.87 9.31 -8.35
N GLU A 112 -18.46 10.49 -7.90
CA GLU A 112 -17.07 10.99 -7.95
C GLU A 112 -16.20 10.52 -6.78
N VAL A 113 -16.78 9.78 -5.83
CA VAL A 113 -16.06 9.24 -4.67
C VAL A 113 -16.26 7.74 -4.56
N PHE A 114 -15.17 6.99 -4.44
CA PHE A 114 -15.19 5.56 -4.14
C PHE A 114 -14.39 5.27 -2.88
N ILE A 115 -14.96 4.53 -1.92
CA ILE A 115 -14.27 4.21 -0.66
C ILE A 115 -14.36 2.71 -0.43
N ARG A 116 -13.24 2.12 -0.02
CA ARG A 116 -13.16 0.69 0.30
C ARG A 116 -12.10 0.40 1.35
N SER A 117 -12.47 -0.35 2.39
CA SER A 117 -11.48 -0.98 3.27
C SER A 117 -10.90 -2.26 2.67
N MET A 118 -9.62 -2.48 2.93
CA MET A 118 -8.86 -3.69 2.63
C MET A 118 -8.17 -4.16 3.91
N ALA A 119 -8.08 -5.47 4.08
CA ALA A 119 -7.29 -6.06 5.15
C ALA A 119 -6.34 -7.12 4.61
N SER A 120 -5.19 -7.30 5.26
CA SER A 120 -4.37 -8.49 4.99
C SER A 120 -5.16 -9.74 5.39
N ARG A 121 -4.95 -10.87 4.73
CA ARG A 121 -5.49 -12.20 5.08
C ARG A 121 -4.39 -13.27 5.03
N GLY A 122 -3.16 -12.90 5.39
CA GLY A 122 -2.02 -13.83 5.43
C GLY A 122 -1.56 -14.33 4.06
N HIS A 123 -1.67 -13.49 3.03
CA HIS A 123 -1.39 -13.84 1.64
C HIS A 123 0.06 -13.54 1.21
N LEU A 124 0.48 -14.31 0.21
CA LEU A 124 1.71 -14.17 -0.57
C LEU A 124 2.09 -12.71 -0.84
N GLY A 125 3.26 -12.32 -0.33
CA GLY A 125 3.90 -11.00 -0.48
C GLY A 125 3.16 -9.81 0.16
N GLY A 126 2.21 -10.08 1.06
CA GLY A 126 1.77 -9.10 2.04
C GLY A 126 0.78 -8.03 1.54
N LEU A 127 0.52 -7.06 2.42
CA LEU A 127 -0.53 -6.05 2.25
C LEU A 127 -0.17 -4.97 1.21
N ALA A 128 1.12 -4.67 1.07
CA ALA A 128 1.63 -3.71 0.10
C ALA A 128 1.32 -4.18 -1.34
N MET A 129 1.60 -5.44 -1.68
CA MET A 129 1.29 -5.96 -3.03
C MET A 129 -0.21 -5.97 -3.33
N ALA A 130 -1.05 -6.39 -2.37
CA ALA A 130 -2.50 -6.34 -2.56
C ALA A 130 -2.99 -4.91 -2.83
N THR A 131 -2.41 -3.93 -2.13
CA THR A 131 -2.68 -2.50 -2.33
C THR A 131 -2.24 -2.04 -3.72
N CYS A 132 -1.06 -2.47 -4.20
CA CYS A 132 -0.59 -2.18 -5.56
C CYS A 132 -1.55 -2.71 -6.63
N THR A 133 -1.98 -3.97 -6.53
CA THR A 133 -2.96 -4.55 -7.46
C THR A 133 -4.29 -3.80 -7.40
N ALA A 134 -4.79 -3.46 -6.20
CA ALA A 134 -6.02 -2.67 -6.05
C ALA A 134 -5.89 -1.26 -6.67
N ARG A 135 -4.73 -0.62 -6.55
CA ARG A 135 -4.42 0.66 -7.23
C ARG A 135 -4.49 0.49 -8.75
N ARG A 136 -3.92 -0.57 -9.33
CA ARG A 136 -4.01 -0.85 -10.78
C ARG A 136 -5.44 -1.07 -11.24
N VAL A 137 -6.28 -1.71 -10.43
CA VAL A 137 -7.72 -1.86 -10.73
C VAL A 137 -8.40 -0.49 -10.80
N LEU A 138 -8.14 0.39 -9.82
CA LEU A 138 -8.69 1.75 -9.81
C LEU A 138 -8.21 2.58 -11.01
N GLU A 139 -6.92 2.48 -11.34
CA GLU A 139 -6.31 3.11 -12.50
C GLU A 139 -6.97 2.65 -13.81
N ALA A 140 -7.18 1.34 -13.98
CA ALA A 140 -7.90 0.78 -15.12
C ALA A 140 -9.35 1.27 -15.23
N CYS A 141 -10.00 1.53 -14.09
CA CYS A 141 -11.37 2.06 -14.03
C CYS A 141 -11.46 3.59 -14.12
N GLY A 142 -10.35 4.27 -14.46
CA GLY A 142 -10.30 5.71 -14.68
C GLY A 142 -10.46 6.55 -13.42
N TRP A 143 -9.98 6.07 -12.27
CA TRP A 143 -9.86 6.88 -11.05
C TRP A 143 -8.54 7.65 -11.06
N PRO A 144 -8.55 8.98 -11.26
CA PRO A 144 -7.33 9.76 -11.46
C PRO A 144 -6.56 9.98 -10.15
N LEU A 145 -7.23 9.91 -9.00
CA LEU A 145 -6.63 10.13 -7.70
C LEU A 145 -7.01 9.00 -6.72
N VAL A 146 -6.00 8.40 -6.08
CA VAL A 146 -6.17 7.31 -5.12
C VAL A 146 -5.50 7.68 -3.80
N LEU A 147 -6.30 7.90 -2.76
CA LEU A 147 -5.84 8.01 -1.39
C LEU A 147 -5.71 6.61 -0.78
N ILE A 148 -4.61 6.34 -0.09
CA ILE A 148 -4.33 5.06 0.57
C ILE A 148 -3.98 5.37 2.02
N GLU A 149 -4.87 5.07 2.96
CA GLU A 149 -4.65 5.29 4.39
C GLU A 149 -4.28 3.99 5.08
N THR A 150 -3.28 4.02 5.97
CA THR A 150 -2.91 2.89 6.83
C THR A 150 -3.41 3.08 8.27
N VAL A 151 -3.45 2.03 9.09
CA VAL A 151 -3.90 2.13 10.50
C VAL A 151 -2.82 2.68 11.44
N GLY A 152 -1.54 2.53 11.12
CA GLY A 152 -0.44 2.85 12.03
C GLY A 152 0.87 3.16 11.32
N VAL A 153 1.97 2.94 12.04
CA VAL A 153 3.36 3.22 11.63
C VAL A 153 4.25 1.98 11.66
N GLY A 154 3.65 0.78 11.71
CA GLY A 154 4.41 -0.46 11.59
C GLY A 154 5.03 -0.62 10.22
N GLN A 155 5.99 -1.55 10.09
CA GLN A 155 6.72 -1.73 8.84
C GLN A 155 5.79 -1.99 7.64
N ALA A 156 4.77 -2.83 7.83
CA ALA A 156 3.80 -3.13 6.78
C ALA A 156 3.01 -1.88 6.34
N GLU A 157 2.67 -1.00 7.27
CA GLU A 157 2.03 0.28 6.99
C GLU A 157 2.97 1.25 6.28
N LEU A 158 4.25 1.30 6.67
CA LEU A 158 5.25 2.11 5.97
C LEU A 158 5.47 1.60 4.55
N ASP A 159 5.48 0.27 4.33
CA ASP A 159 5.61 -0.33 3.00
C ASP A 159 4.40 0.02 2.11
N VAL A 160 3.18 -0.05 2.65
CA VAL A 160 1.95 0.35 1.95
C VAL A 160 1.99 1.83 1.57
N ALA A 161 2.34 2.71 2.52
CA ALA A 161 2.38 4.14 2.27
C ALA A 161 3.51 4.50 1.30
N GLY A 162 4.70 3.89 1.44
CA GLY A 162 5.85 4.07 0.56
C GLY A 162 5.63 3.58 -0.87
N ALA A 163 4.63 2.73 -1.09
CA ALA A 163 4.21 2.29 -2.42
C ALA A 163 3.41 3.35 -3.22
N THR A 164 3.28 4.59 -2.70
CA THR A 164 2.51 5.68 -3.33
C THR A 164 3.39 6.77 -3.95
N ASP A 165 2.79 7.70 -4.70
CA ASP A 165 3.50 8.79 -5.37
C ASP A 165 3.80 9.97 -4.44
N THR A 166 2.99 10.17 -3.41
CA THR A 166 3.21 11.15 -2.34
C THR A 166 2.83 10.55 -1.01
N VAL A 167 3.73 10.62 -0.03
CA VAL A 167 3.46 10.14 1.32
C VAL A 167 3.21 11.30 2.28
N LEU A 168 2.02 11.30 2.88
CA LEU A 168 1.65 12.14 3.99
C LEU A 168 1.94 11.40 5.30
N VAL A 169 2.79 11.98 6.15
CA VAL A 169 3.01 11.49 7.51
C VAL A 169 2.27 12.40 8.50
N VAL A 170 1.24 11.84 9.13
CA VAL A 170 0.35 12.57 10.04
C VAL A 170 0.82 12.41 11.49
N LEU A 171 1.00 13.54 12.16
CA LEU A 171 1.42 13.69 13.55
C LEU A 171 0.40 14.54 14.30
N ASN A 172 0.41 14.51 15.64
CA ASN A 172 -0.35 15.45 16.47
C ASN A 172 0.61 16.37 17.25
N PRO A 173 0.17 17.52 17.77
CA PRO A 173 0.91 18.23 18.81
C PRO A 173 1.26 17.34 20.01
N GLY A 174 2.49 17.45 20.50
CA GLY A 174 3.01 16.71 21.66
C GLY A 174 3.56 15.31 21.34
N TRP A 175 3.68 14.93 20.07
CA TRP A 175 4.14 13.60 19.60
C TRP A 175 5.66 13.32 19.73
N GLY A 176 6.38 14.08 20.55
CA GLY A 176 7.84 14.08 20.61
C GLY A 176 8.48 12.70 20.81
N ASP A 177 7.98 11.91 21.76
CA ASP A 177 8.60 10.62 22.13
C ASP A 177 8.36 9.51 21.10
N GLU A 178 7.14 9.40 20.57
CA GLU A 178 6.81 8.39 19.56
C GLU A 178 7.41 8.72 18.18
N MET A 179 7.64 10.01 17.88
CA MET A 179 8.43 10.43 16.71
C MET A 179 9.88 9.95 16.84
N GLN A 180 10.49 10.01 18.02
CA GLN A 180 11.87 9.50 18.22
C GLN A 180 11.93 7.97 18.04
N ALA A 181 10.91 7.24 18.49
CA ALA A 181 10.86 5.78 18.39
C ALA A 181 10.81 5.27 16.93
N ASN A 182 10.12 6.00 16.03
CA ASN A 182 9.94 5.63 14.62
C ASN A 182 10.70 6.57 13.65
N LYS A 183 11.68 7.31 14.16
CA LYS A 183 12.31 8.45 13.48
C LYS A 183 12.97 8.11 12.16
N ALA A 184 13.59 6.93 12.03
CA ALA A 184 14.24 6.55 10.78
C ALA A 184 13.19 6.30 9.69
N GLY A 185 12.28 5.35 9.91
CA GLY A 185 11.30 4.94 8.89
C GLY A 185 10.33 6.05 8.46
N LEU A 186 9.82 6.85 9.39
CA LEU A 186 8.86 7.92 9.05
C LEU A 186 9.52 9.08 8.30
N MET A 187 10.73 9.46 8.70
CA MET A 187 11.42 10.59 8.08
C MET A 187 11.96 10.25 6.68
N GLU A 188 12.26 8.97 6.43
CA GLU A 188 12.75 8.49 5.13
C GLU A 188 11.66 8.49 4.06
N ILE A 189 10.41 8.20 4.43
CA ILE A 189 9.32 8.08 3.46
C ILE A 189 8.50 9.36 3.28
N ALA A 190 8.58 10.31 4.22
CA ALA A 190 7.71 11.49 4.22
C ALA A 190 8.04 12.46 3.08
N ASP A 191 7.06 12.71 2.21
CA ASP A 191 7.12 13.81 1.24
C ASP A 191 6.51 15.09 1.82
N ILE A 192 5.48 14.93 2.66
CA ILE A 192 4.80 16.00 3.37
C ILE A 192 4.46 15.52 4.79
N PHE A 193 4.81 16.32 5.78
CA PHE A 193 4.33 16.14 7.14
C PHE A 193 3.06 16.93 7.38
N VAL A 194 2.11 16.31 8.06
CA VAL A 194 0.86 16.94 8.48
C VAL A 194 0.79 16.93 10.00
N ILE A 195 0.84 18.09 10.63
CA ILE A 195 0.56 18.23 12.06
C ILE A 195 -0.95 18.47 12.21
N ASN A 196 -1.69 17.39 12.44
CA ASN A 196 -3.13 17.42 12.62
C ASN A 196 -3.50 17.72 14.07
N LYS A 197 -4.73 18.23 14.29
CA LYS A 197 -5.19 18.74 15.59
C LYS A 197 -4.34 19.93 16.05
N ALA A 198 -4.02 20.81 15.11
CA ALA A 198 -3.20 22.01 15.34
C ALA A 198 -3.87 23.02 16.31
N ASP A 199 -5.15 22.83 16.63
CA ASP A 199 -5.86 23.52 17.71
C ASP A 199 -5.33 23.20 19.12
N ARG A 200 -4.48 22.17 19.27
CA ARG A 200 -3.99 21.69 20.56
C ARG A 200 -2.67 22.33 20.99
N GLN A 201 -2.47 22.37 22.30
CA GLN A 201 -1.19 22.79 22.90
C GLN A 201 -0.03 21.90 22.42
N GLY A 202 1.16 22.50 22.31
CA GLY A 202 2.38 21.80 21.88
C GLY A 202 2.67 21.88 20.38
N LEU A 203 1.83 22.54 19.59
CA LEU A 203 2.01 22.72 18.13
C LEU A 203 3.39 23.29 17.80
N GLU A 204 3.73 24.45 18.37
CA GLU A 204 5.00 25.15 18.11
C GLU A 204 6.24 24.33 18.54
N ALA A 205 6.11 23.49 19.57
CA ALA A 205 7.19 22.60 19.97
C ALA A 205 7.35 21.48 18.93
N THR A 206 6.26 20.81 18.56
CA THR A 206 6.26 19.73 17.57
C THR A 206 6.76 20.21 16.20
N ARG A 207 6.34 21.40 15.75
CA ARG A 207 6.83 22.01 14.51
C ARG A 207 8.34 22.22 14.55
N ARG A 208 8.87 22.83 15.62
CA ARG A 208 10.31 23.05 15.78
C ARG A 208 11.11 21.75 15.82
N ASP A 209 10.63 20.75 16.57
CA ASP A 209 11.28 19.45 16.67
C ASP A 209 11.33 18.73 15.32
N LEU A 210 10.24 18.82 14.56
CA LEU A 210 10.16 18.26 13.22
C LEU A 210 11.08 19.00 12.24
N GLU A 211 11.12 20.33 12.27
CA GLU A 211 12.03 21.12 11.45
C GLU A 211 13.50 20.77 11.74
N ALA A 212 13.86 20.59 13.01
CA ALA A 212 15.19 20.17 13.43
C ALA A 212 15.51 18.75 12.96
N ALA A 213 14.55 17.82 13.05
CA ALA A 213 14.73 16.45 12.55
C ALA A 213 14.91 16.41 11.03
N ILE A 214 14.13 17.19 10.28
CA ILE A 214 14.28 17.32 8.83
C ILE A 214 15.66 17.89 8.48
N ALA A 215 16.10 18.93 9.19
CA ALA A 215 17.41 19.54 8.95
C ALA A 215 18.56 18.56 9.22
N ALA A 216 18.45 17.75 10.29
CA ALA A 216 19.45 16.75 10.65
C ALA A 216 19.59 15.62 9.61
N ASN A 217 18.50 15.23 8.95
CA ASN A 217 18.51 14.21 7.90
C ASN A 217 19.03 14.71 6.54
N ALA A 218 19.20 16.03 6.37
CA ALA A 218 19.68 16.67 5.15
C ALA A 218 19.09 16.08 3.85
N PRO A 219 17.75 15.98 3.72
CA PRO A 219 17.14 15.33 2.58
C PRO A 219 17.37 16.15 1.31
N THR A 220 17.49 15.46 0.17
CA THR A 220 17.66 16.12 -1.15
C THR A 220 16.55 17.12 -1.44
N ARG A 221 15.34 16.85 -0.92
CA ARG A 221 14.20 17.75 -0.93
C ARG A 221 13.69 17.89 0.50
N ARG A 222 13.51 19.12 0.95
CA ARG A 222 12.88 19.38 2.25
C ARG A 222 11.37 19.11 2.19
N PRO A 223 10.82 18.17 2.98
CA PRO A 223 9.38 17.94 3.06
C PRO A 223 8.65 19.19 3.56
N ALA A 224 7.45 19.44 3.03
CA ALA A 224 6.59 20.50 3.57
C ALA A 224 6.02 20.08 4.93
N ILE A 225 5.75 21.05 5.80
CA ILE A 225 5.01 20.85 7.06
C ILE A 225 3.71 21.64 6.96
N VAL A 226 2.57 20.95 6.98
CA VAL A 226 1.24 21.54 6.90
C VAL A 226 0.49 21.28 8.20
N GLU A 227 -0.20 22.28 8.71
CA GLU A 227 -1.02 22.18 9.92
C GLU A 227 -2.48 22.02 9.54
N THR A 228 -3.18 21.12 10.22
CA THR A 228 -4.59 20.88 9.96
C THR A 228 -5.41 20.72 11.24
N VAL A 229 -6.68 21.08 11.15
CA VAL A 229 -7.72 20.65 12.08
C VAL A 229 -8.77 19.92 11.25
N ALA A 230 -8.55 18.63 11.02
CA ALA A 230 -9.34 17.84 10.07
C ALA A 230 -10.85 17.86 10.34
N THR A 231 -11.26 18.00 11.60
CA THR A 231 -12.68 18.09 12.00
C THR A 231 -13.35 19.41 11.59
N GLU A 232 -12.57 20.46 11.38
CA GLU A 232 -13.05 21.81 11.04
C GLU A 232 -12.78 22.17 9.58
N GLY A 233 -12.01 21.34 8.85
CA GLY A 233 -11.56 21.62 7.50
C GLY A 233 -10.37 22.59 7.40
N THR A 234 -9.92 23.16 8.53
CA THR A 234 -8.80 24.09 8.59
C THR A 234 -7.52 23.44 8.06
N GLY A 235 -6.83 24.12 7.14
CA GLY A 235 -5.56 23.69 6.56
C GLY A 235 -5.67 22.69 5.40
N LEU A 236 -6.86 22.18 5.06
CA LEU A 236 -7.02 21.20 3.99
C LEU A 236 -6.71 21.77 2.60
N ASN A 237 -7.09 23.02 2.32
CA ASN A 237 -6.71 23.68 1.07
C ASN A 237 -5.18 23.80 0.93
N ALA A 238 -4.50 24.22 2.00
CA ALA A 238 -3.03 24.29 2.03
C ALA A 238 -2.38 22.91 1.85
N LEU A 239 -2.97 21.86 2.42
CA LEU A 239 -2.51 20.48 2.21
C LEU A 239 -2.69 20.05 0.74
N ARG A 240 -3.84 20.34 0.13
CA ARG A 240 -4.11 20.07 -1.29
C ARG A 240 -3.10 20.78 -2.20
N GLU A 241 -2.82 22.05 -1.93
CA GLU A 241 -1.80 22.83 -2.65
C GLU A 241 -0.40 22.21 -2.48
N ALA A 242 0.00 21.85 -1.26
CA ALA A 242 1.30 21.20 -1.01
C ALA A 242 1.45 19.87 -1.77
N ILE A 243 0.38 19.08 -1.87
CA ILE A 243 0.35 17.84 -2.66
C ILE A 243 0.50 18.13 -4.16
N ALA A 244 -0.19 19.15 -4.68
CA ALA A 244 -0.10 19.56 -6.07
C ALA A 244 1.32 20.05 -6.42
N ASP A 245 1.92 20.86 -5.55
CA ASP A 245 3.29 21.35 -5.69
C ASP A 245 4.30 20.20 -5.67
N HIS A 246 4.13 19.23 -4.76
CA HIS A 246 4.96 18.03 -4.71
C HIS A 246 4.87 17.23 -6.01
N ARG A 247 3.64 17.00 -6.51
CA ARG A 247 3.41 16.32 -7.80
C ARG A 247 4.09 17.05 -8.95
N GLN A 248 3.91 18.36 -9.05
CA GLN A 248 4.48 19.16 -10.14
C GLN A 248 6.00 19.09 -10.15
N GLN A 249 6.63 19.28 -8.99
CA GLN A 249 8.09 19.32 -8.87
C GLN A 249 8.73 17.95 -9.10
N THR A 250 8.13 16.87 -8.59
CA THR A 250 8.63 15.50 -8.82
C THR A 250 8.43 15.06 -10.27
N THR A 251 7.36 15.52 -10.92
CA THR A 251 7.16 15.28 -12.35
C THR A 251 8.18 16.05 -13.19
N ALA A 252 8.36 17.35 -12.94
CA ALA A 252 9.29 18.20 -13.70
C ALA A 252 10.75 17.74 -13.59
N SER A 253 11.16 17.19 -12.45
CA SER A 253 12.52 16.66 -12.22
C SER A 253 12.72 15.21 -12.70
N GLY A 254 11.68 14.57 -13.24
CA GLY A 254 11.67 13.14 -13.60
C GLY A 254 11.74 12.18 -12.40
N GLU A 255 11.73 12.70 -11.18
CA GLU A 255 11.77 11.92 -9.95
C GLU A 255 10.55 11.02 -9.79
N HIS A 256 9.39 11.51 -10.19
CA HIS A 256 8.14 10.76 -10.17
C HIS A 256 8.27 9.42 -10.92
N GLN A 257 8.82 9.45 -12.14
CA GLN A 257 9.00 8.25 -12.95
C GLN A 257 10.08 7.31 -12.37
N ARG A 258 11.20 7.86 -11.87
CA ARG A 258 12.25 7.06 -11.21
C ARG A 258 11.71 6.32 -9.99
N ARG A 259 10.93 6.99 -9.14
CA ARG A 259 10.29 6.38 -7.96
C ARG A 259 9.31 5.29 -8.35
N ARG A 260 8.48 5.50 -9.38
CA ARG A 260 7.58 4.47 -9.91
C ARG A 260 8.32 3.23 -10.41
N GLN A 261 9.41 3.43 -11.16
CA GLN A 261 10.24 2.32 -11.62
C GLN A 261 10.88 1.57 -10.45
N ALA A 262 11.40 2.28 -9.45
CA ALA A 262 11.97 1.67 -8.25
C ALA A 262 10.93 0.85 -7.48
N ARG A 263 9.71 1.37 -7.31
CA ARG A 263 8.59 0.63 -6.70
C ARG A 263 8.23 -0.63 -7.49
N ALA A 264 8.14 -0.54 -8.81
CA ALA A 264 7.84 -1.69 -9.66
C ALA A 264 8.91 -2.79 -9.54
N VAL A 265 10.20 -2.41 -9.42
CA VAL A 265 11.29 -3.35 -9.18
C VAL A 265 11.18 -4.00 -7.79
N THR A 266 10.85 -3.23 -6.76
CA THR A 266 10.62 -3.76 -5.41
C THR A 266 9.45 -4.74 -5.40
N GLU A 267 8.32 -4.36 -5.97
CA GLU A 267 7.13 -5.23 -6.05
C GLU A 267 7.41 -6.53 -6.81
N LEU A 268 8.10 -6.45 -7.95
CA LEU A 268 8.52 -7.64 -8.70
C LEU A 268 9.40 -8.57 -7.85
N ARG A 269 10.37 -8.00 -7.11
CA ARG A 269 11.26 -8.75 -6.24
C ARG A 269 10.49 -9.43 -5.11
N ASP A 270 9.56 -8.72 -4.48
CA ASP A 270 8.79 -9.22 -3.34
C ASP A 270 7.84 -10.34 -3.79
N LEU A 271 7.19 -10.18 -4.94
CA LEU A 271 6.37 -11.23 -5.52
C LEU A 271 7.20 -12.47 -5.90
N ALA A 272 8.38 -12.27 -6.50
CA ALA A 272 9.27 -13.37 -6.86
C ALA A 272 9.76 -14.13 -5.63
N ARG A 273 10.12 -13.42 -4.55
CA ARG A 273 10.51 -14.01 -3.26
C ARG A 273 9.36 -14.83 -2.67
N ALA A 274 8.17 -14.24 -2.61
CA ALA A 274 6.98 -14.91 -2.09
C ALA A 274 6.66 -16.21 -2.87
N ARG A 275 6.80 -16.19 -4.21
CA ARG A 275 6.64 -17.38 -5.04
C ARG A 275 7.72 -18.44 -4.79
N LEU A 276 8.98 -18.01 -4.62
CA LEU A 276 10.08 -18.90 -4.31
C LEU A 276 9.90 -19.60 -2.97
N GLU A 277 9.44 -18.86 -1.94
CA GLU A 277 9.15 -19.39 -0.61
C GLU A 277 8.09 -20.50 -0.67
N LEU A 278 6.97 -20.28 -1.38
CA LEU A 278 5.98 -21.34 -1.58
C LEU A 278 6.52 -22.56 -2.32
N ALA A 279 7.29 -22.33 -3.38
CA ALA A 279 7.85 -23.41 -4.17
C ALA A 279 8.82 -24.25 -3.31
N LEU A 280 9.58 -23.59 -2.43
CA LEU A 280 10.45 -24.23 -1.46
C LEU A 280 9.67 -25.04 -0.42
N GLU A 281 8.61 -24.47 0.17
CA GLU A 281 7.72 -25.17 1.12
C GLU A 281 7.09 -26.41 0.49
N ALA A 282 6.62 -26.31 -0.76
CA ALA A 282 6.06 -27.43 -1.50
C ALA A 282 7.09 -28.55 -1.75
N GLN A 283 8.34 -28.19 -2.11
CA GLN A 283 9.42 -29.18 -2.25
C GLN A 283 9.77 -29.84 -0.92
N LEU A 284 9.84 -29.07 0.17
CA LEU A 284 10.09 -29.58 1.53
C LEU A 284 9.00 -30.56 1.98
N ALA A 285 7.73 -30.27 1.69
CA ALA A 285 6.61 -31.15 2.00
C ALA A 285 6.59 -32.46 1.17
N GLY A 286 7.26 -32.46 0.02
CA GLY A 286 7.39 -33.62 -0.87
C GLY A 286 8.31 -34.72 -0.33
N ALA A 287 8.31 -35.88 -1.00
CA ALA A 287 9.12 -37.03 -0.58
C ALA A 287 10.63 -36.74 -0.54
N ALA A 288 11.14 -36.00 -1.53
CA ALA A 288 12.56 -35.62 -1.61
C ALA A 288 12.96 -34.67 -0.47
N GLY A 289 12.12 -33.68 -0.15
CA GLY A 289 12.34 -32.77 0.97
C GLY A 289 12.36 -33.49 2.32
N LYS A 290 11.39 -34.39 2.55
CA LYS A 290 11.34 -35.25 3.75
C LYS A 290 12.58 -36.12 3.88
N ALA A 291 13.04 -36.75 2.80
CA ALA A 291 14.25 -37.56 2.81
C ALA A 291 15.51 -36.75 3.16
N LEU A 292 15.62 -35.51 2.66
CA LEU A 292 16.71 -34.61 3.03
C LEU A 292 16.65 -34.20 4.51
N ALA A 293 15.46 -33.88 5.03
CA ALA A 293 15.27 -33.55 6.44
C ALA A 293 15.64 -34.73 7.37
N ASP A 294 15.27 -35.95 6.98
CA ASP A 294 15.66 -37.18 7.68
C ASP A 294 17.17 -37.39 7.67
N ALA A 295 17.82 -37.22 6.51
CA ALA A 295 19.27 -37.35 6.37
C ALA A 295 20.03 -36.33 7.25
N VAL A 296 19.54 -35.08 7.34
CA VAL A 296 20.07 -34.07 8.27
C VAL A 296 19.90 -34.53 9.72
N THR A 297 18.72 -35.02 10.08
CA THR A 297 18.41 -35.47 11.45
C THR A 297 19.31 -36.65 11.88
N ARG A 298 19.58 -37.58 10.95
CA ARG A 298 20.50 -38.71 11.16
C ARG A 298 21.98 -38.33 11.04
N ARG A 299 22.29 -37.07 10.71
CA ARG A 299 23.65 -36.55 10.47
C ARG A 299 24.39 -37.23 9.31
N GLU A 300 23.64 -37.73 8.32
CA GLU A 300 24.17 -38.28 7.07
C GLU A 300 24.57 -37.17 6.08
N THR A 301 24.03 -35.96 6.28
CA THR A 301 24.40 -34.72 5.58
C THR A 301 24.28 -33.55 6.55
N ASP A 302 24.99 -32.45 6.28
CA ASP A 302 24.79 -31.17 6.98
C ASP A 302 23.65 -30.34 6.34
N VAL A 303 23.20 -29.31 7.06
CA VAL A 303 22.09 -28.44 6.68
C VAL A 303 22.39 -27.64 5.41
N ASP A 304 23.62 -27.14 5.22
CA ASP A 304 24.00 -26.36 4.04
C ASP A 304 23.98 -27.23 2.78
N SER A 305 24.59 -28.41 2.85
CA SER A 305 24.58 -29.40 1.77
C SER A 305 23.16 -29.84 1.39
N ALA A 306 22.29 -30.07 2.38
CA ALA A 306 20.89 -30.41 2.14
C ALA A 306 20.12 -29.25 1.47
N ALA A 307 20.33 -28.02 1.94
CA ALA A 307 19.72 -26.82 1.36
C ALA A 307 20.15 -26.60 -0.11
N ARG A 308 21.45 -26.76 -0.43
CA ARG A 308 21.93 -26.66 -1.82
C ARG A 308 21.30 -27.72 -2.73
N ARG A 309 21.16 -28.96 -2.27
CA ARG A 309 20.50 -30.04 -3.02
C ARG A 309 19.02 -29.75 -3.25
N LEU A 310 18.33 -29.24 -2.23
CA LEU A 310 16.93 -28.83 -2.33
C LEU A 310 16.74 -27.72 -3.37
N LEU A 311 17.58 -26.68 -3.33
CA LEU A 311 17.56 -25.58 -4.30
C LEU A 311 17.89 -26.05 -5.71
N ALA A 312 18.90 -26.91 -5.89
CA ALA A 312 19.24 -27.45 -7.21
C ALA A 312 18.04 -28.19 -7.83
N THR A 313 17.36 -29.02 -7.02
CA THR A 313 16.17 -29.76 -7.46
C THR A 313 15.03 -28.83 -7.88
N LEU A 314 14.82 -27.75 -7.13
CA LEU A 314 13.81 -26.73 -7.41
C LEU A 314 14.04 -26.08 -8.78
N PHE A 315 15.28 -25.68 -9.10
CA PHE A 315 15.61 -25.01 -10.36
C PHE A 315 15.66 -25.97 -11.55
N THR A 316 15.99 -27.25 -11.36
CA THR A 316 16.01 -28.24 -12.45
C THR A 316 14.62 -28.71 -12.92
N ARG A 317 13.57 -28.58 -12.10
CA ARG A 317 12.20 -28.98 -12.48
C ARG A 317 11.41 -27.89 -13.21
N SER A 318 12.01 -26.72 -13.43
CA SER A 318 11.33 -25.53 -13.95
C SER A 318 11.45 -25.34 -15.47
N ASP A 319 12.05 -26.28 -16.22
CA ASP A 319 11.96 -26.31 -17.69
C ASP A 319 10.64 -26.98 -18.12
N PRO A 320 9.69 -26.25 -18.74
CA PRO A 320 8.41 -26.82 -19.18
C PRO A 320 8.53 -27.72 -20.42
N GLU A 321 9.71 -27.84 -21.03
CA GLU A 321 9.89 -28.59 -22.29
C GLU A 321 10.18 -30.08 -22.11
N GLN A 322 10.20 -30.60 -20.87
CA GLN A 322 10.45 -32.03 -20.64
C GLN A 322 9.48 -32.61 -19.60
N ALA A 323 8.22 -32.79 -20.01
CA ALA A 323 7.37 -33.84 -19.45
C ALA A 323 6.93 -34.76 -20.61
N PRO A 324 7.08 -36.09 -20.49
CA PRO A 324 6.69 -37.05 -21.53
C PRO A 324 5.17 -37.12 -21.73
#